data_AF-A0A6I2H265-F1
#
_entry.id   AF-A0A6I2H265-F1
#
_cell.length_a   1.000
_cell.length_b   1.000
_cell.length_c   1.000
_cell.angle_alpha   90.00
_cell.angle_beta   90.00
_cell.angle_gamma   90.00
#
_symmetry.space_group_name_H-M   'P 1'
#
loop_
_entity.id
_entity.type
_entity.pdbx_description
1 polymer ?
#
loop_
_entity_poly.entity_id
_entity_poly.type
_entity_poly.pdbx_seq_one_letter_code
_entity_poly.pdbx_strand_id
1 'polypeptide(L)'
;MSRKRRQYARVRAQSLVAHLHLDGKLVGGGPVENISAGGLLVRTGQQLPEGAELQLDLVRPGMKKPFRLAGHVVGGGGPSGTPPALRIAFELGSDLPAARLHGLLHELGLRETVEPPAAPPPQAPPAPAILRQAASAPAATAAPLPPRAAALPVPVLAPRPVLLPAPAALTPWAPPAAAASVAREPEAALSLQQQVQELQQQLRTARAQLERHERELAALRAELRGPRQ
;
A
#
# COMPACT_ATOMS: atom_id res chain seq x y z
N MET A 1 -30.74 -9.91 2.56
CA MET A 1 -29.55 -9.12 2.97
C MET A 1 -28.29 -9.85 2.51
N SER A 2 -27.92 -9.69 1.23
CA SER A 2 -26.79 -10.40 0.64
C SER A 2 -25.49 -9.80 1.17
N ARG A 3 -24.73 -10.57 1.97
CA ARG A 3 -23.38 -10.17 2.40
C ARG A 3 -22.55 -9.93 1.14
N LYS A 4 -22.15 -8.68 0.89
CA LYS A 4 -21.22 -8.33 -0.18
C LYS A 4 -19.89 -9.05 0.12
N ARG A 5 -19.72 -10.23 -0.46
CA ARG A 5 -18.56 -11.09 -0.27
C ARG A 5 -17.37 -10.40 -0.92
N ARG A 6 -16.22 -10.38 -0.24
CA ARG A 6 -15.00 -9.77 -0.78
C ARG A 6 -14.58 -10.56 -2.02
N GLN A 7 -14.22 -9.86 -3.09
CA GLN A 7 -13.83 -10.48 -4.37
C GLN A 7 -12.45 -11.15 -4.31
N TYR A 8 -11.53 -10.64 -3.48
CA TYR A 8 -10.15 -11.12 -3.41
C TYR A 8 -9.74 -11.51 -1.99
N ALA A 9 -9.02 -12.63 -1.88
CA ALA A 9 -8.33 -13.04 -0.66
C ALA A 9 -7.20 -12.05 -0.32
N ARG A 10 -6.95 -11.84 0.98
CA ARG A 10 -5.98 -10.87 1.50
C ARG A 10 -4.89 -11.60 2.28
N VAL A 11 -3.65 -11.17 2.09
CA VAL A 11 -2.49 -11.64 2.86
C VAL A 11 -1.95 -10.49 3.69
N ARG A 12 -1.49 -10.82 4.90
CA ARG A 12 -0.72 -9.92 5.75
C ARG A 12 0.69 -9.77 5.17
N ALA A 13 1.09 -8.57 4.78
CA ALA A 13 2.36 -8.32 4.11
C ALA A 13 3.40 -7.69 5.05
N GLN A 14 3.67 -8.33 6.20
CA GLN A 14 4.46 -7.74 7.30
C GLN A 14 5.87 -7.28 6.90
N SER A 15 6.46 -7.89 5.87
CA SER A 15 7.81 -7.56 5.38
C SER A 15 7.83 -6.58 4.21
N LEU A 16 6.67 -6.04 3.81
CA LEU A 16 6.53 -5.28 2.57
C LEU A 16 6.31 -3.80 2.88
N VAL A 17 7.05 -2.94 2.19
CA VAL A 17 6.97 -1.48 2.30
C VAL A 17 6.50 -0.94 0.96
N ALA A 18 5.57 0.00 0.99
CA ALA A 18 5.11 0.70 -0.20
C ALA A 18 5.65 2.13 -0.19
N HIS A 19 6.31 2.53 -1.27
CA HIS A 19 6.64 3.92 -1.55
C HIS A 19 5.60 4.50 -2.51
N LEU A 20 4.99 5.62 -2.13
CA LEU A 20 3.88 6.24 -2.85
C LEU A 20 4.40 7.44 -3.63
N HIS A 21 4.18 7.43 -4.94
CA HIS A 21 4.52 8.53 -5.83
C HIS A 21 3.25 9.13 -6.43
N LEU A 22 3.12 10.44 -6.35
CA LEU A 22 2.09 11.24 -7.02
C LEU A 22 2.79 12.11 -8.06
N ASP A 23 2.38 12.05 -9.32
CA ASP A 23 3.02 12.78 -10.43
C ASP A 23 4.56 12.58 -10.49
N GLY A 24 5.01 11.36 -10.19
CA GLY A 24 6.44 11.00 -10.17
C GLY A 24 7.23 11.50 -8.94
N LYS A 25 6.58 12.21 -8.00
CA LYS A 25 7.21 12.68 -6.76
C LYS A 25 6.85 11.77 -5.59
N LEU A 26 7.85 11.41 -4.79
CA LEU A 26 7.62 10.64 -3.56
C LEU A 26 6.84 11.49 -2.56
N VAL A 27 5.57 11.12 -2.32
CA VAL A 27 4.69 11.83 -1.38
C VAL A 27 4.63 11.16 -0.01
N GLY A 28 5.02 9.90 0.08
CA GLY A 28 5.08 9.17 1.34
C GLY A 28 5.38 7.71 1.14
N GLY A 29 5.30 6.96 2.23
CA GLY A 29 5.47 5.53 2.21
C GLY A 29 5.33 4.94 3.60
N GLY A 30 5.23 3.62 3.65
CA GLY A 30 5.14 2.93 4.93
C GLY A 30 4.86 1.45 4.79
N PRO A 31 4.73 0.75 5.93
CA PRO A 31 4.52 -0.69 5.95
C PRO A 31 3.14 -1.02 5.37
N VAL A 32 3.11 -2.07 4.55
CA VAL A 32 1.88 -2.63 3.99
C VAL A 32 1.28 -3.58 5.00
N GLU A 33 0.09 -3.25 5.49
CA GLU A 33 -0.59 -4.08 6.47
C GLU A 33 -1.22 -5.32 5.81
N ASN A 34 -1.89 -5.10 4.68
CA ASN A 34 -2.56 -6.16 3.91
C ASN A 34 -2.44 -5.89 2.40
N ILE A 35 -2.33 -6.96 1.62
CA ILE A 35 -2.32 -6.92 0.15
C ILE A 35 -3.23 -8.02 -0.42
N SER A 36 -3.80 -7.75 -1.60
CA SER A 36 -4.64 -8.64 -2.38
C SER A 36 -4.42 -8.40 -3.86
N ALA A 37 -5.02 -9.22 -4.73
CA ALA A 37 -4.95 -9.01 -6.18
C ALA A 37 -5.59 -7.69 -6.64
N GLY A 38 -6.58 -7.15 -5.90
CA GLY A 38 -7.27 -5.92 -6.28
C GLY A 38 -6.74 -4.63 -5.61
N GLY A 39 -5.85 -4.74 -4.63
CA GLY A 39 -5.39 -3.57 -3.88
C GLY A 39 -4.65 -3.89 -2.59
N LEU A 40 -4.24 -2.83 -1.90
CA LEU A 40 -3.48 -2.92 -0.65
C LEU A 40 -3.89 -1.86 0.38
N LEU A 41 -3.42 -2.06 1.61
CA LEU A 41 -3.57 -1.15 2.74
C LEU A 41 -2.19 -0.75 3.26
N VAL A 42 -1.82 0.52 3.12
CA VAL A 42 -0.53 1.07 3.64
C VAL A 42 -0.80 1.87 4.89
N ARG A 43 0.05 1.75 5.91
CA ARG A 43 0.08 2.71 7.01
C ARG A 43 1.00 3.87 6.65
N THR A 44 0.46 5.07 6.63
CA THR A 44 1.19 6.27 6.23
C THR A 44 0.80 7.43 7.14
N GLY A 45 1.73 8.34 7.42
CA GLY A 45 1.43 9.59 8.12
C GLY A 45 0.72 10.62 7.23
N GLN A 46 0.74 10.41 5.91
CA GLN A 46 0.17 11.34 4.93
C GLN A 46 -1.24 10.90 4.52
N GLN A 47 -2.17 11.85 4.54
CA GLN A 47 -3.51 11.66 3.98
C GLN A 47 -3.49 12.12 2.52
N LEU A 48 -4.07 11.31 1.64
CA LEU A 48 -4.22 11.61 0.22
C LEU A 48 -5.71 11.62 -0.12
N PRO A 49 -6.15 12.48 -1.05
CA PRO A 49 -7.56 12.58 -1.43
C PRO A 49 -8.01 11.29 -2.12
N GLU A 50 -9.27 10.92 -1.88
CA GLU A 50 -9.90 9.80 -2.58
C GLU A 50 -9.97 10.09 -4.08
N GLY A 51 -9.67 9.08 -4.90
CA GLY A 51 -9.56 9.20 -6.35
C GLY A 51 -8.19 9.65 -6.86
N ALA A 52 -7.22 9.99 -5.99
CA ALA A 52 -5.88 10.33 -6.45
C ALA A 52 -5.17 9.13 -7.09
N GLU A 53 -4.67 9.31 -8.31
CA GLU A 53 -3.85 8.33 -9.03
C GLU A 53 -2.42 8.31 -8.46
N LEU A 54 -1.87 7.13 -8.24
CA LEU A 54 -0.58 6.93 -7.58
C LEU A 54 0.22 5.84 -8.30
N GLN A 55 1.54 6.03 -8.29
CA GLN A 55 2.49 4.96 -8.57
C GLN A 55 3.03 4.41 -7.25
N LEU A 56 2.92 3.10 -7.06
CA LEU A 56 3.38 2.38 -5.88
C LEU A 56 4.61 1.57 -6.23
N ASP A 57 5.68 1.77 -5.47
CA ASP A 57 6.87 0.92 -5.52
C ASP A 57 6.86 0.01 -4.29
N LEU A 58 6.59 -1.27 -4.50
CA LEU A 58 6.59 -2.30 -3.46
C LEU A 58 8.00 -2.87 -3.27
N VAL A 59 8.50 -2.79 -2.04
CA VAL A 59 9.85 -3.22 -1.67
C VAL A 59 9.76 -4.25 -0.54
N ARG A 60 10.53 -5.32 -0.65
CA ARG A 60 10.68 -6.36 0.39
C ARG A 60 12.18 -6.64 0.61
N PRO A 61 12.62 -6.87 1.85
CA PRO A 61 13.95 -7.43 2.10
C PRO A 61 14.16 -8.72 1.29
N GLY A 62 15.25 -8.78 0.52
CA GLY A 62 15.56 -9.90 -0.36
C GLY A 62 14.97 -9.82 -1.78
N MET A 63 14.11 -8.84 -2.11
CA MET A 63 13.73 -8.58 -3.50
C MET A 63 14.84 -7.82 -4.23
N LYS A 64 15.24 -8.31 -5.41
CA LYS A 64 16.29 -7.70 -6.23
C LYS A 64 15.88 -6.35 -6.84
N LYS A 65 14.58 -6.15 -7.10
CA LYS A 65 14.03 -4.94 -7.73
C LYS A 65 12.70 -4.56 -7.09
N PRO A 66 12.40 -3.26 -6.94
CA PRO A 66 11.07 -2.82 -6.50
C PRO A 66 10.02 -3.22 -7.53
N PHE A 67 8.85 -3.65 -7.05
CA PHE A 67 7.73 -4.01 -7.90
C PHE A 67 6.80 -2.80 -8.03
N ARG A 68 6.76 -2.22 -9.24
CA ARG A 68 6.00 -1.01 -9.54
C ARG A 68 4.58 -1.34 -9.98
N LEU A 69 3.60 -0.65 -9.42
CA LEU A 69 2.19 -0.77 -9.75
C LEU A 69 1.55 0.62 -9.85
N ALA A 70 0.56 0.78 -10.73
CA ALA A 70 -0.34 1.92 -10.72
C ALA A 70 -1.59 1.60 -9.89
N GLY A 71 -2.19 2.60 -9.29
CA GLY A 71 -3.44 2.47 -8.55
C GLY A 71 -4.01 3.81 -8.13
N HIS A 72 -5.20 3.80 -7.55
CA HIS A 72 -5.84 5.00 -7.03
C HIS A 72 -6.28 4.84 -5.58
N VAL A 73 -6.35 5.96 -4.86
CA VAL A 73 -6.83 6.00 -3.48
C VAL A 73 -8.33 5.74 -3.45
N VAL A 74 -8.75 4.65 -2.81
CA VAL A 74 -10.19 4.34 -2.60
C VAL A 74 -10.71 4.95 -1.32
N GLY A 75 -9.82 5.17 -0.34
CA GLY A 75 -10.18 5.75 0.93
C GLY A 75 -9.03 5.78 1.91
N GLY A 76 -9.18 6.60 2.94
CA GLY A 76 -8.25 6.69 4.05
C GLY A 76 -8.97 6.56 5.37
N GLY A 77 -8.25 6.15 6.41
CA GLY A 77 -8.75 6.21 7.77
C GLY A 77 -8.01 5.30 8.72
N GLY A 78 -8.02 5.68 9.99
CA GLY A 78 -7.53 4.87 11.08
C GLY A 78 -8.30 5.24 12.35
N PRO A 79 -8.42 4.32 13.32
CA PRO A 79 -8.92 4.70 14.63
C PRO A 79 -8.03 5.79 15.23
N SER A 80 -8.65 6.72 15.97
CA SER A 80 -7.95 7.78 16.69
C SER A 80 -6.83 7.18 17.54
N GLY A 81 -5.60 7.69 17.41
CA GLY A 81 -4.42 7.19 18.11
C GLY A 81 -3.58 6.15 17.36
N THR A 82 -3.96 5.73 16.15
CA THR A 82 -3.08 4.96 15.25
C THR A 82 -2.71 5.76 14.00
N PRO A 83 -1.53 5.50 13.40
CA PRO A 83 -1.15 6.14 12.15
C PRO A 83 -2.20 5.84 11.08
N PRO A 84 -2.60 6.84 10.28
CA PRO A 84 -3.64 6.67 9.28
C PRO A 84 -3.29 5.53 8.31
N ALA A 85 -4.31 4.81 7.86
CA ALA A 85 -4.15 3.78 6.85
C ALA A 85 -4.80 4.24 5.54
N LEU A 86 -4.10 4.03 4.43
CA LEU A 86 -4.53 4.38 3.10
C LEU A 86 -4.89 3.11 2.32
N ARG A 87 -6.09 3.08 1.77
CA ARG A 87 -6.60 1.99 0.92
C ARG A 87 -6.40 2.38 -0.53
N ILE A 88 -5.67 1.54 -1.25
CA ILE A 88 -5.32 1.80 -2.65
C ILE A 88 -5.80 0.60 -3.48
N ALA A 89 -6.58 0.86 -4.52
CA ALA A 89 -6.95 -0.13 -5.52
C ALA A 89 -5.95 -0.11 -6.66
N PHE A 90 -5.63 -1.29 -7.20
CA PHE A 90 -4.68 -1.40 -8.31
C PHE A 90 -5.37 -1.19 -9.64
N GLU A 91 -4.65 -0.51 -10.54
CA GLU A 91 -5.02 -0.35 -11.94
C GLU A 91 -4.17 -1.31 -12.78
N LEU A 92 -4.66 -2.54 -12.90
CA LEU A 92 -4.02 -3.60 -13.66
C LEU A 92 -4.43 -3.47 -15.13
N GLY A 93 -3.85 -2.51 -15.84
CA GLY A 93 -4.10 -2.29 -17.26
C GLY A 93 -3.40 -3.28 -18.20
N SER A 94 -2.51 -4.14 -17.69
CA SER A 94 -1.77 -5.13 -18.47
C SER A 94 -1.62 -6.46 -17.71
N ASP A 95 -1.49 -7.57 -18.46
CA ASP A 95 -1.41 -8.92 -17.88
C ASP A 95 -0.11 -9.19 -17.13
N LEU A 96 0.98 -8.54 -17.55
CA LEU A 96 2.32 -8.72 -16.99
C LEU A 96 2.44 -8.30 -15.51
N PRO A 97 1.98 -7.11 -15.08
CA PRO A 97 1.94 -6.76 -13.66
C PRO A 97 0.97 -7.66 -12.87
N ALA A 98 -0.13 -8.13 -13.48
CA ALA A 98 -1.04 -9.07 -12.80
C ALA A 98 -0.33 -10.39 -12.47
N ALA A 99 0.35 -11.02 -13.44
CA ALA A 99 1.09 -12.26 -13.23
C ALA A 99 2.19 -12.12 -12.15
N ARG A 100 2.92 -10.99 -12.17
CA ARG A 100 3.94 -10.70 -11.14
C ARG A 100 3.33 -10.45 -9.77
N LEU A 101 2.20 -9.76 -9.68
CA LEU A 101 1.47 -9.56 -8.44
C LEU A 101 1.01 -10.90 -7.86
N HIS A 102 0.47 -11.80 -8.70
CA HIS A 102 0.10 -13.15 -8.27
C HIS A 102 1.29 -13.94 -7.75
N GLY A 103 2.45 -13.88 -8.43
CA GLY A 103 3.69 -14.49 -7.94
C GLY A 103 4.11 -13.94 -6.57
N LEU A 104 4.07 -12.61 -6.40
CA LEU A 104 4.38 -11.96 -5.12
C LEU A 104 3.39 -12.38 -4.02
N LEU A 105 2.10 -12.46 -4.32
CA LEU A 105 1.08 -12.92 -3.36
C LEU A 105 1.33 -14.37 -2.93
N HIS A 106 1.70 -15.25 -3.87
CA HIS A 106 2.02 -16.64 -3.57
C HIS A 106 3.28 -16.76 -2.69
N GLU A 107 4.33 -15.98 -2.97
CA GLU A 107 5.52 -15.91 -2.12
C GLU A 107 5.21 -15.40 -0.69
N LEU A 108 4.27 -14.47 -0.55
CA LEU A 108 3.81 -13.99 0.75
C LEU A 108 2.93 -15.01 1.50
N GLY A 109 2.66 -16.17 0.91
CA GLY A 109 1.89 -17.24 1.53
C GLY A 109 0.40 -17.24 1.21
N LEU A 110 -0.04 -16.56 0.13
CA LEU A 110 -1.39 -16.78 -0.41
C LEU A 110 -1.48 -18.22 -0.94
N ARG A 111 -1.96 -19.15 -0.10
CA ARG A 111 -2.18 -20.55 -0.49
C ARG A 111 -3.48 -20.79 -1.25
N GLU A 112 -4.34 -19.78 -1.34
CA GLU A 112 -5.57 -19.82 -2.14
C GLU A 112 -5.44 -18.93 -3.37
N THR A 113 -5.06 -19.53 -4.50
CA THR A 113 -5.45 -19.06 -5.82
C THR A 113 -6.95 -19.28 -5.98
N VAL A 114 -7.76 -18.34 -5.48
CA VAL A 114 -9.12 -18.18 -6.02
C VAL A 114 -8.95 -17.52 -7.38
N GLU A 115 -9.15 -18.33 -8.41
CA GLU A 115 -9.31 -17.95 -9.81
C GLU A 115 -10.11 -16.64 -9.92
N PRO A 116 -9.71 -15.68 -10.79
CA PRO A 116 -10.52 -14.52 -11.05
C PRO A 116 -11.92 -15.01 -11.48
N PRO A 117 -13.01 -14.66 -10.77
CA PRO A 117 -14.33 -15.00 -11.27
C PRO A 117 -14.45 -14.37 -12.66
N ALA A 118 -14.75 -15.22 -13.64
CA ALA A 118 -15.07 -14.83 -15.01
C ALA A 118 -15.87 -13.52 -14.97
N ALA A 119 -15.48 -12.58 -15.83
CA ALA A 119 -16.08 -11.26 -15.95
C ALA A 119 -17.60 -11.35 -15.73
N PRO A 120 -18.19 -10.51 -14.86
CA PRO A 120 -19.64 -10.48 -14.74
C PRO A 120 -20.20 -10.24 -16.15
N PRO A 121 -21.23 -11.00 -16.59
CA PRO A 121 -21.91 -10.67 -17.84
C PRO A 121 -22.33 -9.19 -17.75
N PRO A 122 -22.28 -8.44 -18.87
CA PRO A 122 -22.57 -7.02 -18.88
C PRO A 122 -23.90 -6.81 -18.14
N GLN A 123 -23.83 -6.12 -17.00
CA GLN A 123 -25.03 -5.75 -16.27
C GLN A 123 -25.83 -4.85 -17.20
N ALA A 124 -26.92 -5.40 -17.73
CA ALA A 124 -27.92 -4.63 -18.42
C ALA A 124 -28.31 -3.43 -17.53
N PRO A 125 -28.54 -2.25 -18.12
CA PRO A 125 -28.90 -1.06 -17.36
C PRO A 125 -30.10 -1.37 -16.44
N PRO A 126 -30.11 -0.86 -15.20
CA PRO A 126 -31.17 -1.17 -14.25
C PRO A 126 -32.52 -0.75 -14.84
N ALA A 127 -33.36 -1.74 -15.12
CA ALA A 127 -34.78 -1.51 -15.36
C ALA A 127 -35.36 -0.82 -14.12
N PRO A 128 -36.10 0.29 -14.27
CA PRO A 128 -36.68 0.99 -13.13
C PRO A 128 -37.67 0.05 -12.42
N ALA A 129 -37.49 -0.08 -11.11
CA ALA A 129 -38.39 -0.82 -10.24
C ALA A 129 -39.80 -0.21 -10.32
N ILE A 130 -40.70 -0.92 -10.99
CA ILE A 130 -42.13 -0.62 -10.99
C ILE A 130 -42.66 -0.95 -9.58
N LEU A 131 -42.84 0.08 -8.76
CA LEU A 131 -43.68 0.03 -7.57
C LEU A 131 -45.12 -0.22 -8.02
N ARG A 132 -45.55 -1.48 -7.94
CA ARG A 132 -46.98 -1.84 -7.94
C ARG A 132 -47.55 -1.56 -6.56
N GLN A 133 -48.16 -0.39 -6.39
CA GLN A 133 -49.21 -0.22 -5.41
C GLN A 133 -50.33 0.60 -6.05
N ALA A 134 -51.43 -0.09 -6.35
CA ALA A 134 -52.64 0.49 -6.88
C ALA A 134 -53.51 1.00 -5.73
N ALA A 135 -53.92 2.27 -5.77
CA ALA A 135 -55.32 2.67 -5.64
C ALA A 135 -55.48 4.19 -5.72
N SER A 136 -56.46 4.58 -6.55
CA SER A 136 -57.25 5.82 -6.53
C SER A 136 -56.68 7.09 -7.23
N ALA A 137 -57.36 7.38 -8.34
CA ALA A 137 -57.31 8.49 -9.30
C ALA A 137 -57.80 9.86 -8.72
N PRO A 138 -58.15 10.86 -9.56
CA PRO A 138 -57.38 11.58 -10.58
C PRO A 138 -57.35 13.11 -10.29
N ALA A 139 -56.43 13.86 -10.92
CA ALA A 139 -56.71 15.15 -11.58
C ALA A 139 -55.44 16.00 -11.84
N ALA A 140 -55.27 16.30 -13.13
CA ALA A 140 -54.98 17.62 -13.69
C ALA A 140 -53.61 18.31 -13.48
N THR A 141 -53.12 18.80 -14.63
CA THR A 141 -52.36 20.04 -14.85
C THR A 141 -50.84 19.91 -15.05
N ALA A 142 -50.51 19.66 -16.33
CA ALA A 142 -49.70 20.49 -17.23
C ALA A 142 -48.40 21.21 -16.76
N ALA A 143 -47.40 21.09 -17.64
CA ALA A 143 -46.40 22.09 -18.09
C ALA A 143 -45.02 22.11 -17.36
N PRO A 144 -44.01 22.85 -17.89
CA PRO A 144 -43.02 22.36 -18.85
C PRO A 144 -41.55 22.51 -18.39
N LEU A 145 -40.62 21.98 -19.19
CA LEU A 145 -39.15 22.12 -19.08
C LEU A 145 -38.68 23.58 -18.95
N PRO A 146 -37.60 23.85 -18.20
CA PRO A 146 -36.69 24.95 -18.50
C PRO A 146 -35.36 24.50 -19.15
N PRO A 147 -34.73 25.35 -20.00
CA PRO A 147 -33.50 25.08 -20.71
C PRO A 147 -32.22 25.56 -19.98
N ARG A 148 -31.11 24.86 -20.26
CA ARG A 148 -29.73 25.32 -20.51
C ARG A 148 -29.25 26.66 -19.90
N ALA A 149 -28.24 26.59 -19.02
CA ALA A 149 -27.26 27.66 -18.78
C ALA A 149 -25.85 27.00 -18.78
N ALA A 150 -25.04 27.16 -19.82
CA ALA A 150 -24.16 28.31 -20.09
C ALA A 150 -22.92 28.33 -19.19
N ALA A 151 -21.79 28.07 -19.86
CA ALA A 151 -20.42 28.02 -19.36
C ALA A 151 -19.99 29.28 -18.60
N LEU A 152 -19.14 29.09 -17.59
CA LEU A 152 -18.25 30.13 -17.07
C LEU A 152 -16.79 29.77 -17.44
N PRO A 153 -16.06 30.67 -18.13
CA PRO A 153 -14.62 30.51 -18.32
C PRO A 153 -13.88 30.90 -17.04
N VAL A 154 -12.98 30.02 -16.58
CA VAL A 154 -12.07 30.28 -15.47
C VAL A 154 -10.89 31.12 -15.99
N PRO A 155 -10.51 32.23 -15.34
CA PRO A 155 -9.41 33.08 -15.80
C PRO A 155 -8.05 32.37 -15.69
N VAL A 156 -7.31 32.37 -16.79
CA VAL A 156 -5.90 31.99 -16.90
C VAL A 156 -5.08 33.03 -16.13
N LEU A 157 -4.47 32.61 -15.02
CA LEU A 157 -3.48 33.42 -14.30
C LEU A 157 -2.16 33.41 -15.10
N ALA A 158 -1.70 34.61 -15.47
CA ALA A 158 -0.43 34.80 -16.18
C ALA A 158 0.77 34.28 -15.37
N PRO A 159 1.84 33.80 -16.05
CA PRO A 159 3.08 33.40 -15.39
C PRO A 159 3.81 34.64 -14.83
N ARG A 160 4.10 34.63 -13.53
CA ARG A 160 5.04 35.56 -12.90
C ARG A 160 6.45 35.29 -13.42
N PRO A 161 7.17 36.29 -13.96
CA PRO A 161 8.61 36.15 -14.19
C PRO A 161 9.31 36.07 -12.84
N VAL A 162 9.95 34.94 -12.57
CA VAL A 162 10.88 34.79 -11.45
C VAL A 162 12.14 35.54 -11.83
N LEU A 163 12.39 36.67 -11.16
CA LEU A 163 13.68 37.36 -11.20
C LEU A 163 14.72 36.41 -10.57
N LEU A 164 15.67 35.91 -11.35
CA LEU A 164 16.86 35.25 -10.81
C LEU A 164 17.67 36.29 -10.02
N PRO A 165 18.00 36.07 -8.74
CA PRO A 165 19.05 36.83 -8.07
C PRO A 165 20.41 36.48 -8.69
N ALA A 166 21.22 37.51 -8.89
CA ALA A 166 22.57 37.46 -9.44
C ALA A 166 23.50 36.48 -8.67
N PRO A 167 24.52 35.90 -9.33
CA PRO A 167 25.51 35.07 -8.66
C PRO A 167 26.31 35.94 -7.67
N ALA A 168 26.03 35.77 -6.38
CA ALA A 168 26.87 36.32 -5.33
C ALA A 168 28.27 35.70 -5.44
N ALA A 169 29.26 36.58 -5.44
CA ALA A 169 30.66 36.28 -5.59
C ALA A 169 31.14 35.13 -4.68
N LEU A 170 31.98 34.29 -5.27
CA LEU A 170 32.82 33.30 -4.61
C LEU A 170 33.62 33.98 -3.49
N THR A 171 33.16 33.83 -2.26
CA THR A 171 34.00 34.08 -1.09
C THR A 171 34.86 32.82 -0.88
N PRO A 172 36.20 32.93 -0.81
CA PRO A 172 37.03 31.80 -0.45
C PRO A 172 36.71 31.39 0.99
N TRP A 173 36.23 30.16 1.15
CA TRP A 173 35.98 29.51 2.43
C TRP A 173 37.29 29.49 3.25
N ALA A 174 37.36 30.30 4.29
CA ALA A 174 38.35 30.16 5.35
C ALA A 174 37.92 29.03 6.28
N PRO A 175 38.78 28.03 6.59
CA PRO A 175 38.41 26.99 7.54
C PRO A 175 38.29 27.61 8.95
N PRO A 176 37.16 27.47 9.65
CA PRO A 176 37.13 27.78 11.07
C PRO A 176 38.00 26.76 11.81
N ALA A 177 38.85 27.31 12.68
CA ALA A 177 39.78 26.57 13.51
C ALA A 177 39.08 25.42 14.25
N ALA A 178 39.59 24.21 14.01
CA ALA A 178 39.32 23.04 14.82
C ALA A 178 39.82 23.29 16.25
N ALA A 179 38.91 23.54 17.19
CA ALA A 179 39.22 23.43 18.60
C ALA A 179 37.94 23.13 19.40
N ALA A 180 38.02 22.03 20.15
CA ALA A 180 37.22 21.70 21.32
C ALA A 180 35.74 21.32 21.10
N SER A 181 35.49 20.03 20.87
CA SER A 181 34.41 19.25 21.52
C SER A 181 34.47 17.77 21.12
N VAL A 182 35.53 17.06 21.51
CA VAL A 182 35.61 15.58 21.37
C VAL A 182 36.00 14.99 22.72
N ALA A 183 35.01 14.79 23.59
CA ALA A 183 35.18 14.08 24.86
C ALA A 183 33.85 13.52 25.43
N ARG A 184 32.93 13.05 24.57
CA ARG A 184 31.65 12.44 24.99
C ARG A 184 31.25 11.18 24.17
N GLU A 185 32.21 10.38 23.71
CA GLU A 185 31.95 9.17 22.89
C GLU A 185 32.22 7.77 23.50
N PRO A 186 32.60 7.55 24.78
CA PRO A 186 32.79 6.17 25.26
C PRO A 186 31.46 5.45 25.62
N GLU A 187 30.42 6.16 26.07
CA GLU A 187 29.17 5.51 26.53
C GLU A 187 28.33 4.95 25.38
N ALA A 188 28.26 5.64 24.25
CA ALA A 188 27.51 5.16 23.07
C ALA A 188 28.14 3.89 22.48
N ALA A 189 29.47 3.80 22.47
CA ALA A 189 30.19 2.62 21.98
C ALA A 189 29.96 1.38 22.87
N LEU A 190 29.94 1.56 24.20
CA LEU A 190 29.66 0.47 25.15
C LEU A 190 28.21 -0.03 25.03
N SER A 191 27.25 0.89 24.90
CA SER A 191 25.84 0.54 24.69
C SER A 191 25.63 -0.25 23.40
N LEU A 192 26.25 0.18 22.30
CA LEU A 192 26.19 -0.54 21.03
C LEU A 192 26.83 -1.92 21.11
N GLN A 193 27.97 -2.04 21.80
CA GLN A 193 28.64 -3.33 21.98
C GLN A 193 27.80 -4.31 22.80
N GLN A 194 27.11 -3.82 23.85
CA GLN A 194 26.17 -4.62 24.64
C GLN A 194 24.99 -5.09 23.78
N GLN A 195 24.44 -4.21 22.95
CA GLN A 195 23.34 -4.54 22.05
C GLN A 195 23.75 -5.59 20.99
N VAL A 196 24.98 -5.52 20.47
CA VAL A 196 25.53 -6.53 19.56
C VAL A 196 25.67 -7.89 20.27
N GLN A 197 26.14 -7.92 21.52
CA GLN A 197 26.24 -9.16 22.29
C GLN A 197 24.86 -9.78 22.55
N GLU A 198 23.87 -8.97 22.91
CA GLU A 198 22.50 -9.44 23.13
C GLU A 198 21.90 -10.04 21.86
N LEU A 199 22.04 -9.35 20.72
CA LEU A 199 21.59 -9.86 19.42
C LEU A 199 22.28 -11.17 19.03
N GLN A 200 23.59 -11.29 19.29
CA GLN A 200 24.32 -12.54 19.05
C GLN A 200 23.80 -13.68 19.93
N GLN A 201 23.43 -13.40 21.18
CA GLN A 201 22.85 -14.39 22.08
C GLN A 201 21.45 -14.81 21.62
N GLN A 202 20.61 -13.85 21.21
CA GLN A 202 19.29 -14.13 20.64
C GLN A 202 19.40 -15.03 19.39
N LEU A 203 20.37 -14.78 18.50
CA LEU A 203 20.61 -15.61 17.31
C LEU A 203 21.02 -17.04 17.67
N ARG A 204 21.85 -17.24 18.71
CA ARG A 204 22.23 -18.59 19.16
C ARG A 204 21.02 -19.34 19.70
N THR A 205 20.19 -18.70 20.52
CA THR A 205 18.97 -19.31 21.07
C THR A 205 17.99 -19.70 19.97
N ALA A 206 17.76 -18.80 18.98
CA ALA A 206 16.87 -19.08 17.86
C ALA A 206 17.36 -20.27 17.01
N ARG A 207 18.68 -20.36 16.76
CA ARG A 207 19.28 -21.49 16.03
C ARG A 207 19.09 -22.82 16.76
N ALA A 208 19.32 -22.85 18.08
CA ALA A 208 19.10 -24.04 18.89
C ALA A 208 17.63 -24.50 18.89
N GLN A 209 16.68 -23.55 18.88
CA GLN A 209 15.26 -23.87 18.75
C GLN A 209 14.91 -24.47 17.39
N LEU A 210 15.45 -23.92 16.30
CA LEU A 210 15.26 -24.47 14.95
C LEU A 210 15.79 -25.90 14.85
N GLU A 211 17.01 -26.17 15.32
CA GLU A 211 17.58 -27.53 15.33
C GLU A 211 16.71 -28.51 16.13
N ARG A 212 16.11 -28.06 17.24
CA ARG A 212 15.21 -28.88 18.04
C ARG A 212 13.95 -29.25 17.25
N HIS A 213 13.32 -28.27 16.60
CA HIS A 213 12.14 -28.51 15.78
C HIS A 213 12.45 -29.36 14.55
N GLU A 214 13.62 -29.20 13.93
CA GLU A 214 14.04 -30.05 12.81
C GLU A 214 14.19 -31.51 13.23
N ARG A 215 14.77 -31.77 14.42
CA ARG A 215 14.85 -33.13 14.98
C ARG A 215 13.48 -33.70 15.31
N GLU A 216 12.60 -32.90 15.88
CA GLU A 216 11.21 -33.31 16.18
C GLU A 216 10.45 -33.67 14.90
N LEU A 217 10.54 -32.84 13.86
CA LEU A 217 9.94 -33.11 12.56
C LEU A 217 10.55 -34.35 11.88
N ALA A 218 11.87 -34.55 12.01
CA ALA A 218 12.52 -35.76 11.50
C ALA A 218 12.04 -37.02 12.23
N ALA A 219 11.85 -36.96 13.55
CA ALA A 219 11.31 -38.05 14.35
C ALA A 219 9.85 -38.38 13.94
N LEU A 220 8.99 -37.37 13.86
CA LEU A 220 7.59 -37.54 13.42
C LEU A 220 7.50 -38.10 11.99
N ARG A 221 8.38 -37.65 11.09
CA ARG A 221 8.47 -38.19 9.73
C ARG A 221 8.91 -39.66 9.72
N ALA A 222 9.83 -40.05 10.60
CA ALA A 222 10.27 -41.43 10.73
C ALA A 222 9.13 -42.32 11.28
N GLU A 223 8.38 -41.84 12.26
CA GLU A 223 7.19 -42.53 12.80
C GLU A 223 6.11 -42.74 11.73
N LEU A 224 5.79 -41.69 10.96
CA LEU A 224 4.80 -41.78 9.87
C LEU A 224 5.25 -42.69 8.72
N ARG A 225 6.57 -42.85 8.54
CA ARG A 225 7.17 -43.77 7.56
C ARG A 225 7.37 -45.18 8.13
N GLY A 226 6.99 -45.40 9.39
CA GLY A 226 6.98 -46.70 10.05
C GLY A 226 6.25 -47.76 9.23
N PRO A 227 6.60 -49.04 9.42
CA PRO A 227 6.44 -50.06 8.42
C PRO A 227 4.95 -50.32 8.16
N ARG A 228 4.49 -49.97 6.96
CA ARG A 228 3.33 -50.62 6.36
C ARG A 228 3.71 -52.07 6.09
N GLN A 229 3.54 -52.94 7.09
CA GLN A 229 3.38 -54.38 6.86
C GLN A 229 1.90 -54.66 6.62
#